data_AF-A0A432ZYE6-F1
#
_entry.id   AF-A0A432ZYE6-F1
#
_cell.length_a   1.000
_cell.length_b   1.000
_cell.length_c   1.000
_cell.angle_alpha   90.00
_cell.angle_beta   90.00
_cell.angle_gamma   90.00
#
_symmetry.space_group_name_H-M   'P 1'
#
loop_
_entity.id
_entity.type
_entity.pdbx_description
1 polymer ?
#
loop_
_entity_poly.entity_id
_entity_poly.type
_entity_poly.pdbx_seq_one_letter_code
_entity_poly.pdbx_strand_id
1 'polypeptide(L)'
;MAMIYFFGDLGQTQNFRQALSLLARAAREANEECPHPSYVLGLILASDYPKIDIPREHVIPDDSEALRNIGRAAELGYTPALNKLGQYYEYGMAGLEPDPWKSLQYYEQAAERGDPEAMLSLSGWYMSGAEGCFEKNEPLAFKWCDKAAKKGMAKAEFALGYYYEVGIGVQSDVHRAIEHYNRAASKGYRNAIERLNRGSSVTRMQHDETIRRVKGARDPFREDKDNKDCVVS
;
A
#
# COMPACT_ATOMS: atom_id res chain seq x y z
N MET A 1 6.88 24.66 9.42
CA MET A 1 6.03 25.87 9.39
C MET A 1 4.69 25.65 8.69
N ALA A 2 4.63 25.05 7.49
CA ALA A 2 3.35 24.81 6.79
C ALA A 2 2.31 24.02 7.63
N MET A 3 2.73 22.94 8.32
CA MET A 3 1.82 22.14 9.15
C MET A 3 1.17 22.93 10.31
N ILE A 4 1.87 23.92 10.87
CA ILE A 4 1.34 24.75 11.96
C ILE A 4 0.10 25.51 11.47
N TYR A 5 0.14 26.06 10.26
CA TYR A 5 -1.00 26.75 9.66
C TYR A 5 -2.10 25.80 9.19
N PHE A 6 -1.77 24.55 8.83
CA PHE A 6 -2.80 23.56 8.55
C PHE A 6 -3.61 23.16 9.80
N PHE A 7 -2.96 23.05 10.96
CA PHE A 7 -3.62 22.62 12.19
C PHE A 7 -4.05 23.77 13.11
N GLY A 8 -3.55 24.99 12.90
CA GLY A 8 -3.77 26.10 13.83
C GLY A 8 -3.06 25.90 15.17
N ASP A 9 -1.85 25.33 15.13
CA ASP A 9 -1.06 25.03 16.32
C ASP A 9 -0.19 26.23 16.77
N LEU A 10 0.42 26.13 17.95
CA LEU A 10 1.41 27.11 18.46
C LEU A 10 0.91 28.56 18.44
N GLY A 11 -0.39 28.76 18.74
CA GLY A 11 -1.01 30.09 18.79
C GLY A 11 -1.29 30.71 17.42
N GLN A 12 -1.15 29.95 16.33
CA GLN A 12 -1.57 30.38 14.99
C GLN A 12 -3.01 29.97 14.72
N THR A 13 -3.73 30.76 13.91
CA THR A 13 -5.03 30.34 13.39
C THR A 13 -4.85 29.43 12.17
N GLN A 14 -5.79 28.49 11.98
CA GLN A 14 -5.79 27.65 10.79
C GLN A 14 -5.93 28.52 9.53
N ASN A 15 -5.03 28.32 8.57
CA ASN A 15 -4.99 29.08 7.32
C ASN A 15 -4.45 28.20 6.19
N PHE A 16 -5.35 27.55 5.45
CA PHE A 16 -5.01 26.65 4.35
C PHE A 16 -4.24 27.36 3.23
N ARG A 17 -4.63 28.57 2.85
CA ARG A 17 -3.96 29.32 1.77
C ARG A 17 -2.49 29.58 2.11
N GLN A 18 -2.22 30.04 3.33
CA GLN A 18 -0.85 30.28 3.79
C GLN A 18 -0.08 28.97 3.94
N ALA A 19 -0.70 27.92 4.50
CA ALA A 19 -0.09 26.61 4.64
C ALA A 19 0.34 26.02 3.30
N LEU A 20 -0.54 26.08 2.28
CA LEU A 20 -0.28 25.60 0.93
C LEU A 20 0.82 26.40 0.23
N SER A 21 0.84 27.72 0.37
CA SER A 21 1.90 28.53 -0.24
C SER A 21 3.27 28.23 0.36
N LEU A 22 3.34 28.03 1.68
CA LEU A 22 4.56 27.63 2.38
C LEU A 22 4.99 26.22 2.00
N LEU A 23 4.03 25.29 1.90
CA LEU A 23 4.29 23.92 1.47
C LEU A 23 4.81 23.87 0.04
N ALA A 24 4.19 24.60 -0.89
CA ALA A 24 4.62 24.69 -2.28
C ALA A 24 6.03 25.25 -2.43
N ARG A 25 6.39 26.26 -1.62
CA ARG A 25 7.77 26.77 -1.57
C ARG A 25 8.74 25.70 -1.08
N ALA A 26 8.42 25.03 0.02
CA ALA A 26 9.25 23.96 0.58
C ALA A 26 9.39 22.77 -0.38
N ALA A 27 8.34 22.42 -1.12
CA ALA A 27 8.37 21.37 -2.14
C ALA A 27 9.32 21.70 -3.29
N ARG A 28 9.38 22.96 -3.75
CA ARG A 28 10.34 23.39 -4.77
C ARG A 28 11.78 23.31 -4.31
N GLU A 29 12.02 23.53 -3.02
CA GLU A 29 13.33 23.47 -2.37
C GLU A 29 13.67 22.06 -1.85
N ALA A 30 12.81 21.05 -2.11
CA ALA A 30 13.03 19.69 -1.64
C ALA A 30 14.33 19.09 -2.19
N ASN A 31 15.05 18.42 -1.30
CA ASN A 31 16.35 17.78 -1.50
C ASN A 31 16.41 16.46 -0.71
N GLU A 32 17.54 15.74 -0.75
CA GLU A 32 17.71 14.43 -0.12
C GLU A 32 17.51 14.45 1.41
N GLU A 33 17.85 15.56 2.07
CA GLU A 33 17.67 15.73 3.51
C GLU A 33 16.21 16.05 3.88
N CYS A 34 15.49 16.73 2.97
CA CYS A 34 14.14 17.24 3.19
C CYS A 34 13.21 16.92 2.00
N PRO A 35 12.93 15.63 1.70
CA PRO A 35 12.07 15.26 0.57
C PRO A 35 10.58 15.31 0.90
N HIS A 36 10.24 15.30 2.20
CA HIS A 36 8.88 15.21 2.70
C HIS A 36 7.91 16.32 2.23
N PRO A 37 8.32 17.60 2.00
CA PRO A 37 7.38 18.62 1.56
C PRO A 37 6.83 18.35 0.15
N SER A 38 7.69 17.85 -0.75
CA SER A 38 7.30 17.44 -2.10
C SER A 38 6.28 16.29 -2.02
N TYR A 39 6.56 15.28 -1.21
CA TYR A 39 5.62 14.17 -1.02
C TYR A 39 4.25 14.63 -0.47
N VAL A 40 4.24 15.45 0.58
CA VAL A 40 2.99 15.92 1.19
C VAL A 40 2.17 16.79 0.23
N LEU A 41 2.82 17.67 -0.54
CA LEU A 41 2.14 18.45 -1.56
C LEU A 41 1.52 17.53 -2.62
N GLY A 42 2.27 16.52 -3.06
CA GLY A 42 1.78 15.55 -4.03
C GLY A 42 0.55 14.79 -3.54
N LEU A 43 0.54 14.32 -2.29
CA LEU A 43 -0.63 13.66 -1.69
C LEU A 43 -1.84 14.58 -1.59
N ILE A 44 -1.64 15.86 -1.24
CA ILE A 44 -2.73 16.85 -1.17
C ILE A 44 -3.35 17.06 -2.56
N LEU A 45 -2.51 17.20 -3.59
CA LEU A 45 -2.97 17.39 -4.97
C LEU A 45 -3.69 16.14 -5.51
N ALA A 46 -3.31 14.94 -5.05
CA ALA A 46 -4.02 13.69 -5.33
C ALA A 46 -5.28 13.47 -4.47
N SER A 47 -5.62 14.38 -3.55
CA SER A 47 -6.68 14.19 -2.54
C SER A 47 -6.50 12.93 -1.67
N ASP A 48 -5.25 12.49 -1.48
CA ASP A 48 -4.87 11.25 -0.78
C ASP A 48 -4.08 11.55 0.51
N TYR A 49 -4.22 12.76 1.06
CA TYR A 49 -3.55 13.13 2.31
C TYR A 49 -4.45 12.84 3.52
N PRO A 50 -4.18 11.79 4.32
CA PRO A 50 -5.15 11.28 5.29
C PRO A 50 -5.26 12.12 6.57
N LYS A 51 -4.32 13.05 6.82
CA LYS A 51 -4.25 13.76 8.10
C LYS A 51 -5.18 14.96 8.17
N ILE A 52 -5.49 15.57 7.03
CA ILE A 52 -6.21 16.84 6.97
C ILE A 52 -7.11 16.80 5.74
N ASP A 53 -8.39 17.07 5.94
CA ASP A 53 -9.33 17.36 4.87
C ASP A 53 -9.23 18.85 4.51
N ILE A 54 -8.82 19.16 3.28
CA ILE A 54 -8.64 20.54 2.81
C ILE A 54 -9.82 20.88 1.88
N PRO A 55 -10.61 21.91 2.20
CA PRO A 55 -11.73 22.32 1.35
C PRO A 55 -11.30 22.58 -0.10
N ARG A 56 -12.13 22.15 -1.07
CA ARG A 56 -11.85 22.30 -2.51
C ARG A 56 -11.73 23.75 -2.99
N GLU A 57 -12.25 24.70 -2.22
CA GLU A 57 -12.05 26.14 -2.45
C GLU A 57 -10.59 26.59 -2.27
N HIS A 58 -9.77 25.79 -1.59
CA HIS A 58 -8.35 26.08 -1.33
C HIS A 58 -7.39 25.23 -2.17
N VAL A 59 -7.80 24.02 -2.58
CA VAL A 59 -7.00 23.11 -3.40
C VAL A 59 -7.88 22.48 -4.46
N ILE A 60 -7.48 22.67 -5.71
CA ILE A 60 -8.02 21.93 -6.85
C ILE A 60 -7.10 20.73 -7.07
N PRO A 61 -7.63 19.49 -7.06
CA PRO A 61 -6.82 18.30 -7.35
C PRO A 61 -6.18 18.38 -8.73
N ASP A 62 -4.92 17.97 -8.83
CA ASP A 62 -4.15 17.88 -10.07
C ASP A 62 -3.26 16.63 -10.01
N ASP A 63 -3.71 15.57 -10.66
CA ASP A 63 -3.02 14.29 -10.71
C ASP A 63 -1.63 14.40 -11.35
N SER A 64 -1.48 15.25 -12.37
CA SER A 64 -0.20 15.43 -13.05
C SER A 64 0.82 16.12 -12.14
N GLU A 65 0.40 17.15 -11.42
CA GLU A 65 1.26 17.82 -10.44
C GLU A 65 1.51 16.96 -9.20
N ALA A 66 0.52 16.17 -8.78
CA ALA A 66 0.67 15.19 -7.72
C ALA A 66 1.78 14.18 -8.03
N LEU A 67 1.71 13.55 -9.21
CA LEU A 67 2.70 12.57 -9.66
C LEU A 67 4.10 13.18 -9.77
N ARG A 68 4.23 14.42 -10.29
CA ARG A 68 5.53 15.10 -10.35
C ARG A 68 6.14 15.29 -8.97
N ASN A 69 5.34 15.71 -7.99
CA ASN A 69 5.82 15.96 -6.63
C ASN A 69 6.12 14.66 -5.85
N ILE A 70 5.32 13.62 -6.02
CA ILE A 70 5.59 12.30 -5.43
C ILE A 70 6.82 11.67 -6.10
N GLY A 71 6.91 11.72 -7.42
CA GLY A 71 8.06 11.27 -8.22
C GLY A 71 9.35 11.94 -7.77
N ARG A 72 9.35 13.27 -7.63
CA ARG A 72 10.50 14.01 -7.09
C ARG A 72 10.89 13.53 -5.69
N ALA A 73 9.94 13.30 -4.79
CA ALA A 73 10.26 12.77 -3.46
C ALA A 73 10.86 11.36 -3.54
N ALA A 74 10.37 10.52 -4.46
CA ALA A 74 10.91 9.18 -4.68
C ALA A 74 12.34 9.21 -5.26
N GLU A 75 12.62 10.11 -6.21
CA GLU A 75 13.96 10.35 -6.77
C GLU A 75 14.96 10.79 -5.68
N LEU A 76 14.49 11.59 -4.71
CA LEU A 76 15.26 11.98 -3.52
C LEU A 76 15.38 10.84 -2.48
N GLY A 77 14.95 9.62 -2.81
CA GLY A 77 15.09 8.44 -1.97
C GLY A 77 14.05 8.33 -0.86
N TYR A 78 12.98 9.10 -0.89
CA TYR A 78 11.95 9.05 0.16
C TYR A 78 11.09 7.79 0.05
N THR A 79 11.35 6.85 0.95
CA THR A 79 10.71 5.53 0.97
C THR A 79 9.17 5.55 0.91
N PRO A 80 8.45 6.43 1.65
CA PRO A 80 6.99 6.50 1.53
C PRO A 80 6.49 6.94 0.15
N ALA A 81 7.28 7.74 -0.58
CA ALA A 81 6.95 8.10 -1.96
C ALA A 81 7.11 6.92 -2.91
N LEU A 82 8.18 6.13 -2.76
CA LEU A 82 8.38 4.89 -3.53
C LEU A 82 7.20 3.91 -3.29
N ASN A 83 6.84 3.66 -2.03
CA ASN A 83 5.70 2.80 -1.70
C ASN A 83 4.39 3.33 -2.31
N LYS A 84 4.17 4.65 -2.27
CA LYS A 84 2.98 5.29 -2.84
C LYS A 84 2.92 5.17 -4.37
N LEU A 85 4.05 5.33 -5.08
CA LEU A 85 4.09 5.11 -6.54
C LEU A 85 3.83 3.65 -6.89
N GLY A 86 4.35 2.71 -6.09
CA GLY A 86 4.04 1.29 -6.22
C GLY A 86 2.53 1.02 -6.12
N GLN A 87 1.87 1.68 -5.17
CA GLN A 87 0.41 1.62 -4.98
C GLN A 87 -0.36 2.25 -6.16
N TYR A 88 0.09 3.41 -6.67
CA TYR A 88 -0.60 4.07 -7.79
C TYR A 88 -0.53 3.24 -9.07
N TYR A 89 0.61 2.60 -9.36
CA TYR A 89 0.70 1.66 -10.47
C TYR A 89 0.00 0.32 -10.20
N GLU A 90 -0.19 -0.10 -8.95
CA GLU A 90 -0.95 -1.30 -8.63
C GLU A 90 -2.45 -1.13 -8.92
N TYR A 91 -3.00 0.03 -8.56
CA TYR A 91 -4.45 0.28 -8.59
C TYR A 91 -4.90 1.26 -9.69
N GLY A 92 -3.98 1.83 -10.47
CA GLY A 92 -4.30 2.82 -11.51
C GLY A 92 -4.87 4.12 -10.93
N MET A 93 -4.16 4.69 -9.95
CA MET A 93 -4.57 5.92 -9.27
C MET A 93 -3.84 7.15 -9.82
N ALA A 94 -4.35 8.34 -9.48
CA ALA A 94 -3.77 9.62 -9.89
C ALA A 94 -3.52 9.72 -11.41
N GLY A 95 -4.49 9.27 -12.21
CA GLY A 95 -4.42 9.31 -13.68
C GLY A 95 -3.45 8.31 -14.32
N LEU A 96 -2.88 7.37 -13.57
CA LEU A 96 -2.03 6.32 -14.11
C LEU A 96 -2.85 5.10 -14.55
N GLU A 97 -2.40 4.46 -15.62
CA GLU A 97 -2.83 3.10 -15.95
C GLU A 97 -2.12 2.08 -15.04
N PRO A 98 -2.80 1.02 -14.57
CA PRO A 98 -2.17 -0.05 -13.82
C PRO A 98 -1.02 -0.69 -14.57
N ASP A 99 0.14 -0.83 -13.92
CA ASP A 99 1.35 -1.43 -14.48
C ASP A 99 2.02 -2.31 -13.42
N PRO A 100 1.81 -3.64 -13.47
CA PRO A 100 2.38 -4.57 -12.49
C PRO A 100 3.91 -4.52 -12.41
N TRP A 101 4.60 -4.28 -13.53
CA TRP A 101 6.07 -4.23 -13.56
C TRP A 101 6.59 -2.98 -12.87
N LYS A 102 5.99 -1.81 -13.15
CA LYS A 102 6.36 -0.58 -12.44
C LYS A 102 6.01 -0.65 -10.96
N SER A 103 4.85 -1.22 -10.62
CA SER A 103 4.45 -1.43 -9.23
C SER A 103 5.50 -2.26 -8.48
N LEU A 104 5.92 -3.40 -9.04
CA LEU A 104 7.00 -4.22 -8.48
C LEU A 104 8.30 -3.43 -8.33
N GLN A 105 8.74 -2.70 -9.35
CA GLN A 105 9.99 -1.92 -9.31
C GLN A 105 10.01 -0.90 -8.16
N TYR A 106 8.91 -0.16 -7.97
CA TYR A 106 8.83 0.82 -6.88
C TYR A 106 8.76 0.16 -5.51
N TYR A 107 8.01 -0.94 -5.37
CA TYR A 107 7.97 -1.68 -4.12
C TYR A 107 9.32 -2.34 -3.79
N GLU A 108 10.06 -2.85 -4.77
CA GLU A 108 11.41 -3.38 -4.58
C GLU A 108 12.36 -2.30 -4.07
N GLN A 109 12.37 -1.12 -4.70
CA GLN A 109 13.18 0.02 -4.25
C GLN A 109 12.85 0.49 -2.83
N ALA A 110 11.56 0.46 -2.44
CA ALA A 110 11.14 0.79 -1.08
C ALA A 110 11.53 -0.32 -0.09
N ALA A 111 11.37 -1.59 -0.47
CA ALA A 111 11.72 -2.74 0.35
C ALA A 111 13.23 -2.84 0.60
N GLU A 112 14.07 -2.53 -0.39
CA GLU A 112 15.54 -2.44 -0.23
C GLU A 112 15.94 -1.39 0.81
N ARG A 113 15.16 -0.30 0.91
CA ARG A 113 15.29 0.74 1.94
C ARG A 113 14.65 0.37 3.28
N GLY A 114 14.16 -0.86 3.41
CA GLY A 114 13.66 -1.42 4.66
C GLY A 114 12.19 -1.17 4.94
N ASP A 115 11.40 -0.75 3.94
CA ASP A 115 9.96 -0.54 4.10
C ASP A 115 9.20 -1.85 4.27
N PRO A 116 8.56 -2.09 5.42
CA PRO A 116 7.83 -3.33 5.64
C PRO A 116 6.50 -3.40 4.88
N GLU A 117 5.88 -2.25 4.55
CA GLU A 117 4.63 -2.24 3.77
C GLU A 117 4.89 -2.67 2.33
N ALA A 118 5.92 -2.12 1.70
CA ALA A 118 6.34 -2.50 0.37
C ALA A 118 6.77 -3.97 0.30
N MET A 119 7.50 -4.48 1.30
CA MET A 119 7.81 -5.92 1.40
C MET A 119 6.53 -6.78 1.44
N LEU A 120 5.52 -6.35 2.19
CA LEU A 120 4.24 -7.05 2.25
C LEU A 120 3.47 -6.95 0.92
N SER A 121 3.55 -5.81 0.23
CA SER A 121 2.96 -5.64 -1.12
C SER A 121 3.63 -6.55 -2.14
N LEU A 122 4.97 -6.68 -2.12
CA LEU A 122 5.70 -7.66 -2.94
C LEU A 122 5.24 -9.08 -2.65
N SER A 123 5.08 -9.44 -1.38
CA SER A 123 4.51 -10.73 -1.00
C SER A 123 3.13 -10.95 -1.64
N GLY A 124 2.28 -9.92 -1.63
CA GLY A 124 0.97 -9.95 -2.26
C GLY A 124 1.02 -10.16 -3.77
N TRP A 125 1.93 -9.46 -4.47
CA TRP A 125 2.15 -9.62 -5.91
C TRP A 125 2.61 -11.03 -6.27
N TYR A 126 3.64 -11.56 -5.58
CA TYR A 126 4.14 -12.91 -5.85
C TYR A 126 3.14 -13.99 -5.46
N MET A 127 2.23 -13.73 -4.51
CA MET A 127 1.17 -14.69 -4.15
C MET A 127 0.09 -14.79 -5.24
N SER A 128 -0.30 -13.68 -5.86
CA SER A 128 -1.35 -13.67 -6.90
C SER A 128 -0.81 -13.86 -8.32
N GLY A 129 0.44 -13.47 -8.58
CA GLY A 129 0.93 -13.18 -9.93
C GLY A 129 0.19 -12.00 -10.56
N ALA A 130 0.51 -11.71 -11.82
CA ALA A 130 -0.18 -10.75 -12.66
C ALA A 130 -0.40 -11.37 -14.05
N GLU A 131 -1.66 -11.49 -14.46
CA GLU A 131 -2.00 -12.14 -15.73
C GLU A 131 -1.37 -11.43 -16.92
N GLY A 132 -0.84 -12.20 -17.88
CA GLY A 132 -0.11 -11.65 -19.02
C GLY A 132 1.24 -11.02 -18.70
N CYS A 133 1.63 -10.89 -17.42
CA CYS A 133 2.89 -10.29 -17.00
C CYS A 133 3.84 -11.31 -16.37
N PHE A 134 3.43 -11.93 -15.25
CA PHE A 134 4.25 -12.93 -14.55
C PHE A 134 3.40 -13.88 -13.68
N GLU A 135 3.90 -15.11 -13.51
CA GLU A 135 3.24 -16.13 -12.71
C GLU A 135 3.44 -15.93 -11.21
N LYS A 136 2.53 -16.52 -10.41
CA LYS A 136 2.68 -16.53 -8.95
C LYS A 136 3.92 -17.33 -8.53
N ASN A 137 4.58 -16.88 -7.47
CA ASN A 137 5.74 -17.50 -6.85
C ASN A 137 5.58 -17.51 -5.32
N GLU A 138 5.03 -18.60 -4.80
CA GLU A 138 4.74 -18.75 -3.36
C GLU A 138 5.99 -18.73 -2.47
N PRO A 139 7.11 -19.39 -2.83
CA PRO A 139 8.36 -19.26 -2.07
C PRO A 139 8.87 -17.83 -1.96
N LEU A 140 8.76 -17.05 -3.05
CA LEU A 140 9.19 -15.66 -3.05
C LEU A 140 8.23 -14.77 -2.25
N ALA A 141 6.92 -15.04 -2.33
CA ALA A 141 5.92 -14.39 -1.48
C ALA A 141 6.23 -14.62 0.01
N PHE A 142 6.46 -15.88 0.40
CA PHE A 142 6.85 -16.24 1.76
C PHE A 142 8.09 -15.48 2.23
N LYS A 143 9.14 -15.44 1.39
CA LYS A 143 10.40 -14.75 1.72
C LYS A 143 10.21 -13.25 1.98
N TRP A 144 9.38 -12.57 1.18
CA TRP A 144 9.11 -11.15 1.38
C TRP A 144 8.22 -10.89 2.61
N CYS A 145 7.21 -11.74 2.84
CA CYS A 145 6.38 -11.68 4.04
C CYS A 145 7.20 -11.87 5.31
N ASP A 146 8.11 -12.85 5.32
CA ASP A 146 9.03 -13.11 6.44
C ASP A 146 9.94 -11.90 6.73
N LYS A 147 10.47 -11.25 5.70
CA LYS A 147 11.24 -10.00 5.87
C LYS A 147 10.38 -8.89 6.51
N ALA A 148 9.15 -8.70 6.04
CA ALA A 148 8.24 -7.70 6.61
C ALA A 148 7.86 -8.01 8.07
N ALA A 149 7.61 -9.28 8.39
CA ALA A 149 7.31 -9.74 9.74
C ALA A 149 8.49 -9.52 10.70
N LYS A 150 9.72 -9.80 10.26
CA LYS A 150 10.97 -9.54 11.01
C LYS A 150 11.20 -8.06 11.29
N LYS A 151 10.65 -7.15 10.47
CA LYS A 151 10.62 -5.70 10.72
C LYS A 151 9.55 -5.28 11.74
N GLY A 152 8.81 -6.24 12.29
CA GLY A 152 7.85 -6.02 13.37
C GLY A 152 6.44 -5.70 12.89
N MET A 153 6.16 -5.69 11.59
CA MET A 153 4.84 -5.35 11.05
C MET A 153 3.78 -6.40 11.45
N ALA A 154 2.78 -5.99 12.21
CA ALA A 154 1.75 -6.90 12.73
C ALA A 154 0.91 -7.56 11.62
N LYS A 155 0.61 -6.81 10.55
CA LYS A 155 -0.09 -7.33 9.37
C LYS A 155 0.73 -8.42 8.65
N ALA A 156 2.05 -8.26 8.57
CA ALA A 156 2.92 -9.26 7.97
C ALA A 156 3.08 -10.50 8.86
N GLU A 157 3.19 -10.34 10.18
CA GLU A 157 3.17 -11.47 11.13
C GLU A 157 1.88 -12.30 10.98
N PHE A 158 0.73 -11.64 10.85
CA PHE A 158 -0.53 -12.33 10.56
C PHE A 158 -0.50 -13.07 9.21
N ALA A 159 -0.01 -12.43 8.14
CA ALA A 159 0.09 -13.06 6.83
C ALA A 159 1.05 -14.27 6.85
N LEU A 160 2.14 -14.19 7.61
CA LEU A 160 3.08 -15.30 7.78
C LEU A 160 2.46 -16.46 8.56
N GLY A 161 1.68 -16.17 9.60
CA GLY A 161 0.88 -17.19 10.30
C GLY A 161 -0.09 -17.89 9.36
N TYR A 162 -0.73 -17.12 8.48
CA TYR A 162 -1.60 -17.66 7.44
C TYR A 162 -0.86 -18.49 6.39
N TYR A 163 0.37 -18.12 6.02
CA TYR A 163 1.20 -18.90 5.10
C TYR A 163 1.63 -20.24 5.71
N TYR A 164 1.99 -20.26 7.00
CA TYR A 164 2.25 -21.52 7.72
C TYR A 164 0.98 -22.36 7.91
N GLU A 165 -0.17 -21.74 8.12
CA GLU A 165 -1.42 -22.47 8.26
C GLU A 165 -1.78 -23.22 6.96
N VAL A 166 -1.73 -22.52 5.83
CA VAL A 166 -2.15 -23.06 4.52
C VAL A 166 -1.03 -23.84 3.82
N GLY A 167 0.24 -23.55 4.13
CA GLY A 167 1.41 -24.09 3.43
C GLY A 167 1.75 -23.31 2.15
N ILE A 168 1.88 -21.99 2.24
CA ILE A 168 2.21 -21.09 1.12
C ILE A 168 3.71 -20.85 1.10
N GLY A 169 4.40 -21.43 0.10
CA GLY A 169 5.86 -21.31 -0.03
C GLY A 169 6.67 -21.99 1.07
N VAL A 170 5.98 -22.69 1.98
CA VAL A 170 6.52 -23.42 3.13
C VAL A 170 5.61 -24.62 3.42
N GLN A 171 6.14 -25.63 4.13
CA GLN A 171 5.30 -26.71 4.64
C GLN A 171 4.32 -26.17 5.68
N SER A 172 3.07 -26.65 5.64
CA SER A 172 2.06 -26.28 6.64
C SER A 172 2.51 -26.69 8.05
N ASP A 173 2.40 -25.76 8.99
CA ASP A 173 2.75 -25.91 10.40
C ASP A 173 1.81 -25.05 11.25
N VAL A 174 0.82 -25.71 11.86
CA VAL A 174 -0.20 -25.05 12.67
C VAL A 174 0.40 -24.42 13.95
N HIS A 175 1.44 -25.02 14.52
CA HIS A 175 2.07 -24.47 15.72
C HIS A 175 2.77 -23.15 15.41
N ARG A 176 3.53 -23.09 14.31
CA ARG A 176 4.13 -21.84 13.83
C ARG A 176 3.07 -20.82 13.45
N ALA A 177 1.99 -21.26 12.81
CA ALA A 177 0.88 -20.37 12.47
C ALA A 177 0.31 -19.66 13.72
N ILE A 178 0.00 -20.43 14.77
CA ILE A 178 -0.51 -19.92 16.05
C ILE A 178 0.50 -18.97 16.70
N GLU A 179 1.80 -19.29 16.68
CA GLU A 179 2.83 -18.43 17.22
C GLU A 179 2.86 -17.05 16.54
N HIS A 180 2.84 -17.04 15.20
CA HIS A 180 2.79 -15.81 14.41
C HIS A 180 1.48 -15.03 14.62
N TYR A 181 0.34 -15.72 14.72
CA TYR A 181 -0.94 -15.08 15.07
C TYR A 181 -0.90 -14.45 16.46
N ASN A 182 -0.34 -15.12 17.47
CA ASN A 182 -0.17 -14.55 18.80
C ASN A 182 0.73 -13.31 18.78
N ARG A 183 1.83 -13.33 18.00
CA ARG A 183 2.70 -12.15 17.81
C ARG A 183 1.99 -10.98 17.12
N ALA A 184 1.10 -11.24 16.18
CA ALA A 184 0.29 -10.19 15.55
C ALA A 184 -0.78 -9.67 16.52
N ALA A 185 -1.43 -10.56 17.27
CA ALA A 185 -2.45 -10.22 18.27
C ALA A 185 -1.89 -9.38 19.43
N SER A 186 -0.68 -9.69 19.92
CA SER A 186 -0.03 -8.90 20.98
C SER A 186 0.31 -7.48 20.55
N LYS A 187 0.44 -7.23 19.24
CA LYS A 187 0.58 -5.91 18.62
C LYS A 187 -0.77 -5.24 18.31
N GLY A 188 -1.88 -5.80 18.79
CA GLY A 188 -3.23 -5.27 18.61
C GLY A 188 -3.85 -5.56 17.24
N TYR A 189 -3.30 -6.47 16.44
CA TYR A 189 -3.87 -6.77 15.13
C TYR A 189 -5.14 -7.62 15.26
N ARG A 190 -6.30 -6.95 15.15
CA ARG A 190 -7.63 -7.53 15.40
C ARG A 190 -7.91 -8.81 14.61
N ASN A 191 -7.53 -8.87 13.33
CA ASN A 191 -7.76 -10.06 12.51
C ASN A 191 -7.01 -11.28 13.05
N ALA A 192 -5.87 -11.11 13.72
CA ALA A 192 -5.17 -12.22 14.36
C ALA A 192 -5.93 -12.74 15.58
N ILE A 193 -6.48 -11.84 16.40
CA ILE A 193 -7.32 -12.19 17.56
C ILE A 193 -8.55 -12.97 17.09
N GLU A 194 -9.24 -12.46 16.07
CA GLU A 194 -10.41 -13.12 15.48
C GLU A 194 -10.06 -14.49 14.88
N ARG A 195 -8.90 -14.60 14.23
CA ARG A 195 -8.42 -15.87 13.65
C ARG A 195 -8.15 -16.92 14.71
N LEU A 196 -7.49 -16.56 15.81
CA LEU A 196 -7.23 -17.45 16.95
C LEU A 196 -8.55 -17.94 17.59
N ASN A 197 -9.57 -17.08 17.64
CA ASN A 197 -10.87 -17.44 18.22
C ASN A 197 -11.73 -18.33 17.30
N ARG A 198 -11.52 -18.32 15.98
CA ARG A 198 -12.37 -19.02 15.00
C ARG A 198 -12.26 -20.56 15.03
N GLY A 199 -11.26 -21.13 15.72
CA GLY A 199 -11.10 -22.58 15.98
C GLY A 199 -10.98 -23.50 14.76
N SER A 200 -11.19 -23.00 13.55
CA SER A 200 -11.23 -23.71 12.27
C SER A 200 -10.06 -23.30 11.41
N SER A 201 -9.34 -24.27 10.82
CA SER A 201 -8.20 -23.99 9.95
C SER A 201 -8.61 -23.54 8.55
N VAL A 202 -7.83 -22.66 7.92
CA VAL A 202 -8.08 -22.23 6.54
C VAL A 202 -7.54 -23.32 5.63
N THR A 203 -8.37 -23.81 4.73
CA THR A 203 -7.95 -24.80 3.74
C THR A 203 -7.30 -24.14 2.53
N ARG A 204 -6.48 -24.91 1.82
CA ARG A 204 -5.87 -24.46 0.56
C ARG A 204 -6.91 -24.03 -0.48
N MET A 205 -8.06 -24.69 -0.53
CA MET A 205 -9.16 -24.34 -1.42
C MET A 205 -9.74 -22.95 -1.10
N GLN A 206 -9.99 -22.66 0.17
CA GLN A 206 -10.47 -21.34 0.62
C GLN A 206 -9.45 -20.23 0.32
N HIS A 207 -8.15 -20.55 0.45
CA HIS A 207 -7.08 -19.66 0.04
C HIS A 207 -7.14 -19.34 -1.46
N ASP A 208 -7.14 -20.36 -2.31
CA ASP A 208 -7.11 -20.18 -3.76
C ASP A 208 -8.34 -19.41 -4.27
N GLU A 209 -9.52 -19.63 -3.68
CA GLU A 209 -10.72 -18.81 -3.95
C GLU A 209 -10.53 -17.34 -3.59
N THR A 210 -9.91 -17.06 -2.44
CA THR A 210 -9.62 -15.70 -1.99
C THR A 210 -8.66 -15.01 -2.96
N ILE A 211 -7.62 -15.71 -3.41
CA ILE A 211 -6.66 -15.19 -4.39
C ILE A 211 -7.33 -14.90 -5.73
N ARG A 212 -8.23 -15.77 -6.21
CA ARG A 212 -8.99 -15.50 -7.45
C ARG A 212 -9.81 -14.21 -7.34
N ARG A 213 -10.47 -13.97 -6.19
CA ARG A 213 -11.23 -12.75 -5.95
C ARG A 213 -10.34 -11.50 -5.94
N VAL A 214 -9.19 -11.57 -5.25
CA VAL A 214 -8.23 -10.46 -5.17
C VAL A 214 -7.59 -10.18 -6.53
N LYS A 215 -7.19 -11.23 -7.26
CA LYS A 215 -6.64 -11.12 -8.61
C LYS A 215 -7.65 -10.49 -9.56
N GLY A 216 -8.91 -10.92 -9.51
CA GLY A 216 -9.99 -10.33 -10.30
C GLY A 216 -10.38 -8.90 -9.92
N ALA A 217 -9.95 -8.40 -8.75
CA ALA A 217 -10.10 -7.00 -8.36
C ALA A 217 -8.89 -6.13 -8.75
N ARG A 218 -7.73 -6.76 -9.02
CA ARG A 218 -6.50 -6.11 -9.48
C ARG A 218 -6.30 -6.19 -11.00
N ASP A 219 -7.13 -6.95 -11.71
CA ASP A 219 -7.06 -7.10 -13.17
C ASP A 219 -7.62 -5.86 -13.87
N PRO A 220 -6.77 -5.04 -14.53
CA PRO A 220 -7.22 -3.86 -15.24
C PRO A 220 -7.93 -4.19 -16.56
N PHE A 221 -7.84 -5.43 -17.04
CA PHE A 221 -8.43 -5.89 -18.30
C PHE A 221 -9.68 -6.75 -18.10
N ARG A 222 -10.24 -6.76 -16.88
CA ARG A 222 -11.48 -7.46 -16.61
C ARG A 222 -12.60 -6.86 -17.46
N GLU A 223 -12.99 -7.56 -18.51
CA GLU A 223 -14.28 -7.32 -19.16
C GLU A 223 -15.36 -7.57 -18.11
N ASP A 224 -16.09 -6.51 -17.71
CA ASP A 224 -17.34 -6.64 -16.97
C ASP A 224 -18.37 -7.37 -17.85
N LYS A 225 -18.28 -8.71 -17.86
CA LYS A 225 -19.26 -9.58 -18.51
C LYS A 225 -20.61 -9.57 -17.80
N ASP A 226 -20.72 -8.94 -16.63
CA ASP A 226 -21.94 -8.84 -15.84
C ASP A 226 -22.80 -7.61 -16.17
N ASN A 227 -22.42 -6.77 -17.16
CA ASN A 227 -23.21 -5.60 -17.57
C ASN A 227 -23.79 -5.69 -19.01
N LYS A 228 -24.04 -6.91 -19.52
CA LYS A 228 -24.68 -7.12 -20.83
C LYS A 228 -26.05 -7.81 -20.81
N ASP A 229 -26.65 -8.02 -19.63
CA ASP A 229 -28.01 -8.57 -19.50
C ASP A 229 -29.02 -7.58 -18.88
N CYS A 230 -28.86 -6.28 -19.16
CA CYS A 230 -29.89 -5.27 -18.91
C CYS A 230 -30.12 -4.37 -20.13
N VAL A 231 -30.19 -4.98 -21.31
CA VAL A 231 -30.98 -4.44 -22.42
C VAL A 231 -31.71 -5.63 -23.03
N VAL A 232 -33.01 -5.43 -23.32
CA VAL A 232 -33.99 -6.39 -23.88
C VAL A 232 -34.81 -7.16 -22.83
N SER A 233 -35.85 -6.51 -22.30
CA SER A 233 -37.27 -6.84 -22.55
C SER A 233 -38.18 -5.79 -21.91
#